data_AF-A0A7H1RI71-F1
#
_entry.id   AF-A0A7H1RI71-F1
#
_cell.length_a   1.000
_cell.length_b   1.000
_cell.length_c   1.000
_cell.angle_alpha   90.00
_cell.angle_beta   90.00
_cell.angle_gamma   90.00
#
_symmetry.space_group_name_H-M   'P 1'
#
loop_
_entity.id
_entity.type
_entity.pdbx_description
1 polymer ?
#
loop_
_entity_poly.entity_id
_entity_poly.type
_entity_poly.pdbx_seq_one_letter_code
_entity_poly.pdbx_strand_id
1 'polypeptide(L)'
;MRRTSRTLVLALLATASGIACAGDTLLIQRVQEEPGSLPARGLRMAQVEARYGAPAERLDRRGGQKRAWPVIDRWVYPAFTVYFEKGRVIDAVANKSGADEIGPKPATR
;
A
#
# COMPACT_ATOMS: atom_id res chain seq x y z
N MET A 1 60.33 44.25 -3.95
CA MET A 1 61.06 43.30 -3.08
C MET A 1 60.25 43.03 -1.83
N ARG A 2 59.87 41.75 -1.61
CA ARG A 2 59.36 41.08 -0.38
C ARG A 2 58.51 39.90 -0.86
N ARG A 3 59.18 38.92 -1.45
CA ARG A 3 59.57 37.61 -0.88
C ARG A 3 58.38 36.65 -0.75
N THR A 4 58.38 35.76 -1.74
CA THR A 4 57.60 34.56 -1.98
C THR A 4 57.65 33.52 -0.84
N SER A 5 56.54 32.79 -0.74
CA SER A 5 56.43 31.35 -0.48
C SER A 5 56.99 30.77 0.83
N ARG A 6 56.07 30.31 1.69
CA ARG A 6 56.25 29.11 2.52
C ARG A 6 55.00 28.24 2.39
N THR A 7 55.03 27.35 1.41
CA THR A 7 54.21 26.12 1.40
C THR A 7 54.65 25.27 2.59
N LEU A 8 53.70 24.90 3.46
CA LEU A 8 53.88 23.78 4.37
C LEU A 8 52.56 23.02 4.45
N VAL A 9 52.58 21.91 3.70
CA VAL A 9 51.63 20.80 3.68
C VAL A 9 51.27 20.42 5.11
N LEU A 10 49.99 20.48 5.47
CA LEU A 10 49.50 19.93 6.73
C LEU A 10 48.22 19.12 6.49
N ALA A 11 48.40 17.82 6.66
CA ALA A 11 47.42 16.84 7.14
C ALA A 11 46.08 16.77 6.40
N LEU A 12 46.07 15.87 5.41
CA LEU A 12 45.17 14.72 5.30
C LEU A 12 44.32 14.47 6.58
N LEU A 13 43.24 15.23 6.78
CA LEU A 13 42.21 14.92 7.76
C LEU A 13 41.20 13.97 7.11
N ALA A 14 41.30 12.71 7.54
CA ALA A 14 40.19 11.82 7.90
C ALA A 14 38.91 11.97 7.06
N THR A 15 38.71 11.14 6.03
CA THR A 15 38.01 9.84 6.12
C THR A 15 36.57 9.92 6.66
N ALA A 16 35.68 9.40 5.82
CA ALA A 16 34.28 9.05 6.08
C ALA A 16 33.25 10.20 5.98
N SER A 17 33.10 10.74 4.76
CA SER A 17 31.75 11.12 4.32
C SER A 17 30.90 9.86 4.39
N GLY A 18 30.05 9.78 5.43
CA GLY A 18 29.13 8.69 5.65
C GLY A 18 28.35 8.43 4.37
N ILE A 19 28.54 7.25 3.79
CA ILE A 19 27.56 6.68 2.87
C ILE A 19 26.32 6.55 3.73
N ALA A 20 25.35 7.43 3.53
CA ALA A 20 23.99 7.17 3.96
C ALA A 20 23.60 5.89 3.23
N CYS A 21 23.75 4.75 3.90
CA CYS A 21 23.06 3.55 3.48
C CYS A 21 21.59 3.98 3.40
N ALA A 22 21.06 4.09 2.19
CA ALA A 22 19.62 4.04 1.95
C ALA A 22 19.19 2.65 2.42
N GLY A 23 19.07 2.53 3.75
CA GLY A 23 18.65 1.33 4.41
C GLY A 23 17.27 1.05 3.88
N ASP A 24 17.16 -0.05 3.17
CA ASP A 24 15.93 -0.77 2.87
C ASP A 24 14.93 -0.64 4.02
N THR A 25 14.09 0.40 3.98
CA THR A 25 12.86 0.49 4.76
C THR A 25 11.85 -0.45 4.12
N LEU A 26 12.17 -1.75 4.23
CA LEU A 26 11.32 -2.84 3.78
C LEU A 26 10.16 -2.96 4.76
N LEU A 27 8.95 -2.68 4.26
CA LEU A 27 7.62 -3.05 4.77
C LEU A 27 7.19 -2.59 6.17
N ILE A 28 8.09 -2.46 7.17
CA ILE A 28 7.73 -2.10 8.55
C ILE A 28 7.25 -0.66 8.67
N GLN A 29 7.84 0.31 7.95
CA GLN A 29 7.35 1.69 8.00
C GLN A 29 6.01 1.88 7.27
N ARG A 30 5.62 0.94 6.39
CA ARG A 30 4.32 0.95 5.68
C ARG A 30 3.17 0.41 6.53
N VAL A 31 3.45 -0.31 7.62
CA VAL A 31 2.42 -0.60 8.64
C VAL A 31 1.91 0.70 9.28
N GLN A 32 2.64 1.82 9.20
CA GLN A 32 2.11 3.11 9.65
C GLN A 32 1.15 3.75 8.64
N GLU A 33 1.19 3.33 7.39
CA GLU A 33 0.20 3.66 6.36
C GLU A 33 -0.83 2.53 6.30
N GLU A 34 -1.44 2.25 7.45
CA GLU A 34 -2.60 1.38 7.57
C GLU A 34 -3.59 1.78 6.47
N PRO A 35 -4.01 0.88 5.57
CA PRO A 35 -5.13 1.17 4.68
C PRO A 35 -6.28 1.57 5.58
N GLY A 36 -6.67 2.86 5.54
CA GLY A 36 -7.64 3.42 6.48
C GLY A 36 -8.79 2.45 6.71
N SER A 37 -9.02 2.10 7.99
CA SER A 37 -9.83 0.96 8.46
C SER A 37 -10.73 0.35 7.38
N LEU A 38 -10.40 -0.85 6.89
CA LEU A 38 -11.18 -1.54 5.86
C LEU A 38 -12.68 -1.65 6.26
N PRO A 39 -13.61 -1.60 5.29
CA PRO A 39 -15.03 -1.72 5.59
C PRO A 39 -15.33 -3.06 6.26
N ALA A 40 -15.95 -3.00 7.43
CA ALA A 40 -16.35 -4.18 8.18
C ALA A 40 -17.37 -5.03 7.39
N ARG A 41 -17.30 -6.35 7.56
CA ARG A 41 -18.23 -7.30 6.97
C ARG A 41 -19.67 -6.98 7.39
N GLY A 42 -20.62 -7.14 6.47
CA GLY A 42 -22.05 -6.92 6.71
C GLY A 42 -22.54 -5.47 6.53
N LEU A 43 -21.64 -4.49 6.40
CA LEU A 43 -22.03 -3.11 6.05
C LEU A 43 -22.79 -3.07 4.72
N ARG A 44 -23.77 -2.18 4.61
CA ARG A 44 -24.50 -1.95 3.36
C ARG A 44 -23.69 -1.09 2.39
N MET A 45 -23.89 -1.25 1.09
CA MET A 45 -23.22 -0.43 0.06
C MET A 45 -23.32 1.08 0.34
N ALA A 46 -24.51 1.58 0.68
CA ALA A 46 -24.71 2.99 1.02
C ALA A 46 -23.93 3.44 2.26
N GLN A 47 -23.72 2.55 3.24
CA GLN A 47 -22.92 2.85 4.43
C GLN A 47 -21.43 2.89 4.11
N VAL A 48 -20.98 2.05 3.17
CA VAL A 48 -19.61 2.11 2.66
C VAL A 48 -19.41 3.41 1.90
N GLU A 49 -20.30 3.74 0.96
CA GLU A 49 -20.20 4.98 0.18
C GLU A 49 -20.25 6.23 1.07
N ALA A 50 -21.08 6.24 2.11
CA ALA A 50 -21.13 7.35 3.08
C ALA A 50 -19.85 7.50 3.92
N ARG A 51 -19.09 6.41 4.16
CA ARG A 51 -17.87 6.42 4.98
C ARG A 51 -16.61 6.65 4.18
N TYR A 52 -16.52 6.06 2.98
CA TYR A 52 -15.32 6.03 2.15
C TYR A 52 -15.44 6.89 0.88
N GLY A 53 -16.60 7.50 0.65
CA GLY A 53 -16.90 8.25 -0.56
C GLY A 53 -17.34 7.35 -1.72
N ALA A 54 -17.47 7.93 -2.91
CA ALA A 54 -17.77 7.17 -4.11
C ALA A 54 -16.56 6.27 -4.48
N PRO A 55 -16.79 5.03 -4.95
CA PRO A 55 -15.71 4.18 -5.43
C PRO A 55 -15.07 4.78 -6.68
N ALA A 56 -13.76 4.55 -6.85
CA ALA A 56 -13.03 4.93 -8.05
C ALA A 56 -13.52 4.15 -9.28
N GLU A 57 -13.88 2.88 -9.09
CA GLU A 57 -14.41 2.03 -10.14
C GLU A 57 -15.45 1.04 -9.58
N ARG A 58 -16.52 0.80 -10.34
CA ARG A 58 -17.48 -0.27 -10.07
C ARG A 58 -17.30 -1.34 -11.14
N LEU A 59 -16.58 -2.40 -10.80
CA LEU A 59 -16.28 -3.49 -11.73
C LEU A 59 -17.55 -4.27 -12.07
N ASP A 60 -17.51 -4.95 -13.21
CA ASP A 60 -18.59 -5.84 -13.63
C ASP A 60 -18.92 -6.87 -12.55
N ARG A 61 -20.23 -7.05 -12.37
CA ARG A 61 -20.81 -8.09 -11.52
C ARG A 61 -20.35 -9.46 -12.00
N ARG A 62 -19.98 -10.33 -11.05
CA ARG A 62 -19.59 -11.72 -11.33
C ARG A 62 -20.50 -12.69 -10.59
N GLY A 63 -20.58 -13.93 -11.07
CA GLY A 63 -21.52 -14.92 -10.53
C GLY A 63 -22.92 -14.78 -11.13
N GLY A 64 -23.92 -15.45 -10.52
CA GLY A 64 -25.30 -15.43 -10.99
C GLY A 64 -25.64 -16.36 -12.16
N GLN A 65 -24.67 -17.06 -12.77
CA GLN A 65 -24.94 -18.00 -13.88
C GLN A 65 -25.75 -19.23 -13.42
N LYS A 66 -25.70 -19.56 -12.13
CA LYS A 66 -26.49 -20.62 -11.50
C LYS A 66 -27.18 -20.04 -10.27
N ARG A 67 -28.35 -20.58 -9.90
CA ARG A 67 -29.04 -20.19 -8.68
C ARG A 67 -28.18 -20.33 -7.41
N ALA A 68 -27.29 -21.32 -7.39
CA ALA A 68 -26.36 -21.55 -6.29
C ALA A 68 -25.16 -20.58 -6.27
N TRP A 69 -24.93 -19.80 -7.34
CA TRP A 69 -23.79 -18.90 -7.47
C TRP A 69 -24.23 -17.48 -7.18
N PRO A 70 -23.83 -16.88 -6.05
CA PRO A 70 -24.24 -15.53 -5.71
C PRO A 70 -23.68 -14.54 -6.73
N VAL A 71 -24.43 -13.47 -6.96
CA VAL A 71 -23.94 -12.30 -7.71
C VAL A 71 -23.11 -11.46 -6.76
N ILE A 72 -21.88 -11.14 -7.19
CA ILE A 72 -20.91 -10.35 -6.43
C ILE A 72 -20.69 -9.02 -7.14
N ASP A 73 -21.03 -7.93 -6.44
CA ASP A 73 -20.63 -6.57 -6.82
C ASP A 73 -19.21 -6.29 -6.29
N ARG A 74 -18.40 -5.58 -7.08
CA ARG A 74 -17.00 -5.31 -6.75
C ARG A 74 -16.71 -3.83 -6.96
N TRP A 75 -16.37 -3.14 -5.89
CA TRP A 75 -16.05 -1.72 -5.93
C TRP A 75 -14.59 -1.50 -5.56
N VAL A 76 -13.89 -0.72 -6.38
CA VAL A 76 -12.49 -0.37 -6.20
C VAL A 76 -12.41 1.01 -5.58
N TYR A 77 -11.69 1.11 -4.47
CA TYR A 77 -11.22 2.35 -3.87
C TYR A 77 -9.70 2.43 -4.07
N PRO A 78 -9.09 3.62 -3.93
CA PRO A 78 -7.64 3.75 -4.09
C PRO A 78 -6.83 2.79 -3.21
N ALA A 79 -7.24 2.62 -1.94
CA ALA A 79 -6.53 1.80 -0.97
C ALA A 79 -6.97 0.33 -0.90
N PHE A 80 -8.18 -0.01 -1.36
CA PHE A 80 -8.72 -1.37 -1.22
C PHE A 80 -9.82 -1.67 -2.25
N THR A 81 -10.13 -2.95 -2.42
CA THR A 81 -11.29 -3.42 -3.18
C THR A 81 -12.27 -4.10 -2.24
N VAL A 82 -13.54 -3.70 -2.29
CA VAL A 82 -14.62 -4.26 -1.47
C VAL A 82 -15.58 -5.09 -2.32
N TYR A 83 -15.97 -6.25 -1.79
CA TYR A 83 -16.83 -7.23 -2.43
C TYR A 83 -18.17 -7.28 -1.69
N PHE A 84 -19.26 -7.24 -2.44
CA PHE A 84 -20.61 -7.31 -1.88
C PHE A 84 -21.40 -8.48 -2.43
N GLU A 85 -22.18 -9.11 -1.55
CA GLU A 85 -23.29 -10.00 -1.94
C GLU A 85 -24.59 -9.35 -1.48
N LYS A 86 -25.59 -9.26 -2.37
CA LYS A 86 -26.93 -8.70 -2.05
C LYS A 86 -26.84 -7.32 -1.36
N GLY A 87 -25.89 -6.50 -1.80
CA GLY A 87 -25.65 -5.16 -1.27
C GLY A 87 -25.01 -5.09 0.13
N ARG A 88 -24.42 -6.19 0.62
CA ARG A 88 -23.69 -6.23 1.90
C ARG A 88 -22.24 -6.67 1.70
N VAL A 89 -21.33 -6.05 2.45
CA VAL A 89 -19.90 -6.40 2.41
C VAL A 89 -19.72 -7.85 2.81
N ILE A 90 -19.11 -8.63 1.94
CA ILE A 90 -18.65 -9.99 2.25
C ILE A 90 -17.14 -10.04 2.47
N ASP A 91 -16.37 -9.16 1.82
CA ASP A 91 -14.92 -9.11 2.00
C ASP A 91 -14.36 -7.75 1.57
N ALA A 92 -13.20 -7.38 2.09
CA ALA A 92 -12.47 -6.17 1.73
C ALA A 92 -10.97 -6.45 1.73
N VAL A 93 -10.32 -6.21 0.61
CA VAL A 93 -8.92 -6.56 0.37
C VAL A 93 -8.13 -5.30 0.08
N ALA A 94 -7.07 -5.06 0.85
CA ALA A 94 -6.16 -3.94 0.59
C ALA A 94 -5.50 -4.10 -0.79
N ASN A 95 -5.39 -3.00 -1.52
CA ASN A 95 -4.70 -2.98 -2.80
C ASN A 95 -3.18 -3.00 -2.54
N LYS A 96 -2.44 -3.72 -3.40
CA LYS A 96 -0.97 -3.74 -3.33
C LYS A 96 -0.41 -2.35 -3.65
N SER A 97 0.63 -1.93 -2.94
CA SER A 97 1.30 -0.64 -3.12
C SER A 97 2.27 -0.56 -4.30
N GLY A 98 2.78 -1.70 -4.78
CA GLY A 98 3.72 -1.74 -5.90
C GLY A 98 3.78 -3.11 -6.57
N ALA A 99 4.33 -3.15 -7.79
CA ALA A 99 4.47 -4.37 -8.57
C ALA A 99 5.40 -5.40 -7.88
N ASP A 100 6.38 -4.91 -7.10
CA ASP A 100 7.37 -5.73 -6.42
C ASP A 100 6.90 -6.24 -5.03
N GLU A 101 5.64 -5.96 -4.64
CA GLU A 101 5.08 -6.42 -3.37
C GLU A 101 4.75 -7.94 -3.43
N ILE A 102 5.67 -8.74 -2.91
CA ILE A 102 5.49 -10.17 -2.65
C ILE A 102 4.64 -10.32 -1.39
N GLY A 103 3.39 -10.77 -1.58
CA GLY A 103 2.47 -11.04 -0.47
C GLY A 103 2.97 -12.19 0.42
N PRO A 104 2.47 -12.30 1.66
CA PRO A 104 2.87 -13.35 2.58
C PRO A 104 2.67 -14.73 1.94
N LYS A 105 3.65 -15.63 2.15
CA LYS A 105 3.56 -17.02 1.69
C LYS A 105 2.24 -17.61 2.23
N PRO A 106 1.41 -18.23 1.38
CA PRO A 106 0.15 -18.81 1.83
C PRO A 106 0.42 -19.83 2.94
N ALA A 107 -0.41 -19.80 3.97
CA ALA A 107 -0.34 -20.79 5.04
C ALA A 107 -0.62 -22.18 4.45
N THR A 108 0.42 -23.00 4.35
CA THR A 108 0.31 -24.42 3.99
C THR A 108 -0.45 -25.12 5.11
N ARG A 109 -1.58 -25.75 4.77
CA ARG A 109 -2.30 -26.67 5.67
C ARG A 109 -1.76 -28.08 5.51
#